data_AF-A0A367EWQ1-F1
#
_entry.id   AF-A0A367EWQ1-F1
#
_cell.length_a   1.000
_cell.length_b   1.000
_cell.length_c   1.000
_cell.angle_alpha   90.00
_cell.angle_beta   90.00
_cell.angle_gamma   90.00
#
_symmetry.space_group_name_H-M   'P 1'
#
loop_
_entity.id
_entity.type
_entity.pdbx_description
1 polymer ?
#
loop_
_entity_poly.entity_id
_entity_poly.type
_entity_poly.pdbx_seq_one_letter_code
_entity_poly.pdbx_strand_id
1 'polypeptide(L)'
;MTMPSPFSPFEPDEFDRITAHLPVLTAFQAAWEEAADLLHETRPGGFDVEEIGHIAFDALPGHEKDAALGELFYTFWSATRADRDTRARYATERGEQS
;
A
#
# COMPACT_ATOMS: atom_id res chain seq x y z
N MET A 1 3.52 -34.63 38.59
CA MET A 1 4.30 -34.19 37.43
C MET A 1 3.29 -33.71 36.39
N THR A 2 3.10 -32.40 36.29
CA THR A 2 2.20 -31.79 35.30
C THR A 2 2.93 -31.74 33.96
N MET A 3 2.41 -32.43 32.96
CA MET A 3 2.90 -32.32 31.58
C MET A 3 2.52 -30.94 31.05
N PRO A 4 3.43 -30.15 30.44
CA PRO A 4 3.04 -28.97 29.70
C PRO A 4 2.25 -29.41 28.46
N SER A 5 0.97 -29.04 28.38
CA SER A 5 0.14 -29.29 27.20
C SER A 5 0.78 -28.66 25.97
N PRO A 6 0.95 -29.41 24.86
CA PRO A 6 1.44 -28.84 23.62
C PRO A 6 0.28 -28.11 22.94
N PHE A 7 0.49 -26.82 22.64
CA PHE A 7 -0.16 -26.06 21.58
C PHE A 7 -1.69 -26.19 21.49
N SER A 8 -2.39 -25.25 22.14
CA SER A 8 -3.77 -24.93 21.76
C SER A 8 -3.74 -24.32 20.36
N PRO A 9 -4.38 -24.91 19.34
CA PRO A 9 -4.30 -24.44 17.94
C PRO A 9 -5.07 -23.12 17.69
N PHE A 10 -5.52 -22.46 18.75
CA PHE A 10 -6.36 -21.25 18.70
C PHE A 10 -5.80 -20.09 19.53
N GLU A 11 -4.67 -20.26 20.23
CA GLU A 11 -4.02 -19.11 20.87
C GLU A 11 -2.97 -18.53 19.92
N PRO A 12 -3.11 -17.25 19.50
CA PRO A 12 -2.09 -16.58 18.71
C PRO A 12 -0.79 -16.59 19.49
N ASP A 13 0.26 -17.07 18.82
CA ASP A 13 1.59 -17.19 19.41
C ASP A 13 2.25 -15.80 19.58
N GLU A 14 3.48 -15.76 20.07
CA GLU A 14 4.19 -14.50 20.26
C GLU A 14 4.40 -13.75 18.93
N PHE A 15 4.65 -14.46 17.84
CA PHE A 15 4.84 -13.88 16.52
C PHE A 15 3.52 -13.28 16.00
N ASP A 16 2.40 -13.99 16.15
CA ASP A 16 1.07 -13.49 15.79
C ASP A 16 0.71 -12.22 16.56
N ARG A 17 1.01 -12.16 17.86
CA ARG A 17 0.72 -10.98 18.69
C ARG A 17 1.55 -9.76 18.28
N ILE A 18 2.80 -9.99 17.91
CA ILE A 18 3.70 -8.93 17.43
C ILE A 18 3.22 -8.43 16.06
N THR A 19 2.87 -9.34 15.15
CA THR A 19 2.53 -8.99 13.77
C THR A 19 1.08 -8.56 13.56
N ALA A 20 0.16 -8.85 14.49
CA ALA A 20 -1.26 -8.48 14.41
C ALA A 20 -1.53 -6.98 14.25
N HIS A 21 -0.56 -6.13 14.63
CA HIS A 21 -0.68 -4.68 14.53
C HIS A 21 0.01 -4.11 13.29
N LEU A 22 0.68 -4.96 12.49
CA LEU A 22 1.32 -4.52 11.27
C LEU A 22 0.27 -4.28 10.18
N PRO A 23 0.43 -3.23 9.38
CA PRO A 23 -0.42 -3.03 8.21
C PRO A 23 -0.25 -4.21 7.27
N VAL A 24 -1.37 -4.86 6.91
CA VAL A 24 -1.38 -5.90 5.89
C VAL A 24 -1.28 -5.21 4.54
N LEU A 25 -0.12 -5.32 3.90
CA LEU A 25 0.08 -4.83 2.55
C LEU A 25 -0.61 -5.73 1.54
N THR A 26 -1.17 -5.14 0.49
CA THR A 26 -1.61 -5.90 -0.67
C THR A 26 -0.40 -6.43 -1.45
N ALA A 27 -0.59 -7.47 -2.26
CA ALA A 27 0.48 -7.99 -3.13
C ALA A 27 1.05 -6.88 -4.04
N PHE A 28 0.19 -5.98 -4.52
CA PHE A 28 0.62 -4.85 -5.34
C PHE A 28 1.42 -3.81 -4.53
N GLN A 29 1.03 -3.52 -3.29
CA GLN A 29 1.79 -2.61 -2.43
C GLN A 29 3.18 -3.16 -2.10
N ALA A 30 3.28 -4.44 -1.79
CA ALA A 30 4.57 -5.09 -1.56
C ALA A 30 5.46 -5.01 -2.83
N ALA A 31 4.90 -5.35 -4.00
CA ALA A 31 5.62 -5.26 -5.27
C ALA A 31 6.02 -3.82 -5.63
N TRP A 32 5.21 -2.83 -5.24
CA TRP A 32 5.52 -1.42 -5.42
C TRP A 32 6.71 -0.98 -4.59
N GLU A 33 6.75 -1.33 -3.30
CA GLU A 33 7.87 -1.01 -2.42
C GLU A 33 9.17 -1.65 -2.93
N GLU A 34 9.15 -2.94 -3.29
CA GLU A 34 10.31 -3.62 -3.85
C GLU A 34 10.81 -2.97 -5.15
N ALA A 35 9.89 -2.58 -6.05
CA ALA A 35 10.23 -1.91 -7.29
C ALA A 35 10.82 -0.51 -7.05
N ALA A 36 10.31 0.23 -6.06
CA ALA A 36 10.81 1.54 -5.68
C ALA A 36 12.23 1.45 -5.12
N ASP A 37 12.49 0.49 -4.24
CA ASP A 37 13.81 0.25 -3.66
C ASP A 37 14.82 -0.14 -4.75
N LEU A 38 14.43 -1.06 -5.65
CA LEU A 38 15.25 -1.46 -6.79
C LEU A 38 15.65 -0.26 -7.65
N LEU A 39 14.71 0.64 -7.96
CA LEU A 39 14.99 1.82 -8.77
C LEU A 39 15.87 2.85 -8.05
N HIS A 40 15.70 3.03 -6.74
CA HIS A 40 16.58 3.88 -5.95
C HIS A 40 18.03 3.37 -5.92
N GLU A 41 18.19 2.05 -5.75
CA GLU A 41 19.52 1.43 -5.72
C GLU A 41 20.20 1.46 -7.09
N THR A 42 19.45 1.15 -8.15
CA THR A 42 20.02 1.00 -9.50
C THR A 42 20.13 2.33 -10.25
N ARG A 43 19.29 3.33 -9.92
CA ARG A 43 19.22 4.62 -10.61
C ARG A 43 19.05 5.79 -9.62
N PRO A 44 20.08 6.10 -8.82
CA PRO A 44 20.03 7.23 -7.89
C PRO A 44 19.95 8.60 -8.58
N GLY A 45 20.19 8.65 -9.91
CA GLY A 45 20.00 9.86 -10.73
C GLY A 45 18.54 10.23 -11.01
N GLY A 46 17.60 9.37 -10.60
CA GLY A 46 16.16 9.57 -10.74
C GLY A 46 15.50 8.54 -11.66
N PHE A 47 14.21 8.35 -11.43
CA PHE A 47 13.30 7.49 -12.18
C PHE A 47 11.90 8.11 -12.10
N ASP A 48 11.01 7.76 -13.03
CA ASP A 48 9.61 8.18 -12.95
C ASP A 48 8.82 7.25 -12.01
N VAL A 49 7.83 7.81 -11.32
CA VAL A 49 6.91 7.03 -10.47
C VAL A 49 6.11 6.02 -11.29
N GLU A 50 5.84 6.32 -12.56
CA GLU A 50 5.19 5.37 -13.48
C GLU A 50 6.05 4.12 -13.71
N GLU A 51 7.38 4.23 -13.68
CA GLU A 51 8.28 3.07 -13.82
C GLU A 51 8.12 2.10 -12.64
N ILE A 52 7.90 2.60 -11.42
CA ILE A 52 7.63 1.76 -10.25
C ILE A 52 6.35 0.96 -10.49
N GLY A 53 5.27 1.63 -10.93
CA GLY A 53 3.99 1.00 -11.19
C GLY A 53 4.05 -0.08 -12.26
N HIS A 54 4.80 0.17 -13.34
CA HIS A 54 5.01 -0.83 -14.39
C HIS A 54 5.77 -2.05 -13.89
N ILE A 55 6.89 -1.87 -13.18
CA ILE A 55 7.68 -2.98 -12.64
C ILE A 55 6.85 -3.79 -11.64
N ALA A 56 6.17 -3.12 -10.72
CA ALA A 56 5.31 -3.77 -9.72
C ALA A 56 4.19 -4.57 -10.38
N PHE A 57 3.50 -4.00 -11.37
CA PHE A 57 2.40 -4.67 -12.06
C PHE A 57 2.85 -5.84 -12.93
N ASP A 58 4.03 -5.74 -13.54
CA ASP A 58 4.61 -6.82 -14.34
C ASP A 58 5.11 -7.99 -13.47
N ALA A 59 5.59 -7.70 -12.26
CA ALA A 59 6.01 -8.70 -11.28
C ALA A 59 4.85 -9.54 -10.72
N LEU A 60 3.61 -9.00 -10.74
CA LEU A 60 2.45 -9.72 -10.21
C LEU A 60 2.06 -10.95 -11.03
N PRO A 61 1.69 -12.06 -10.38
CA PRO A 61 1.10 -13.19 -11.05
C PRO A 61 -0.26 -12.82 -11.64
N GLY A 62 -0.62 -13.44 -12.77
CA GLY A 62 -1.81 -13.05 -13.54
C GLY A 62 -3.13 -13.02 -12.76
N HIS A 63 -3.28 -13.85 -11.73
CA HIS A 63 -4.48 -13.89 -10.89
C HIS A 63 -4.59 -12.72 -9.88
N GLU A 64 -3.50 -12.02 -9.61
CA GLU A 64 -3.48 -10.83 -8.73
C GLU A 64 -3.58 -9.52 -9.51
N LYS A 65 -3.38 -9.55 -10.83
CA LYS A 65 -3.44 -8.35 -11.68
C LYS A 65 -4.82 -7.68 -11.67
N ASP A 66 -5.89 -8.47 -11.66
CA ASP A 66 -7.25 -7.92 -11.58
C ASP A 66 -7.51 -7.18 -10.26
N ALA A 67 -7.01 -7.72 -9.15
CA ALA A 67 -7.09 -7.07 -7.85
C ALA A 67 -6.25 -5.79 -7.80
N ALA A 68 -5.04 -5.83 -8.37
CA ALA A 68 -4.16 -4.66 -8.46
C ALA A 68 -4.75 -3.54 -9.32
N LEU A 69 -5.42 -3.87 -10.44
CA LEU A 69 -6.13 -2.88 -11.25
C LEU A 69 -7.28 -2.22 -10.45
N GLY A 70 -8.02 -3.01 -9.68
CA GLY A 70 -9.05 -2.49 -8.79
C GLY A 70 -8.49 -1.49 -7.78
N GLU A 71 -7.35 -1.82 -7.17
CA GLU A 71 -6.65 -0.95 -6.23
C GLU A 71 -6.14 0.34 -6.90
N LEU A 72 -5.54 0.25 -8.08
CA LEU A 72 -5.06 1.40 -8.85
C LEU A 72 -6.20 2.35 -9.20
N PHE A 73 -7.33 1.83 -9.70
CA PHE A 73 -8.49 2.65 -10.03
C PHE A 73 -9.11 3.32 -8.80
N TYR A 74 -9.22 2.58 -7.69
CA TYR A 74 -9.72 3.14 -6.45
C TYR A 74 -8.79 4.24 -5.92
N THR A 75 -7.49 4.00 -5.93
CA THR A 75 -6.47 4.97 -5.50
C THR A 75 -6.56 6.25 -6.34
N PHE A 76 -6.60 6.13 -7.67
CA PHE A 76 -6.76 7.27 -8.58
C PHE A 76 -8.05 8.06 -8.31
N TRP A 77 -9.18 7.37 -8.15
CA TRP A 77 -10.45 8.01 -7.86
C TRP A 77 -10.43 8.75 -6.52
N SER A 78 -9.86 8.12 -5.48
CA SER A 78 -9.76 8.71 -4.15
C SER A 78 -8.87 9.96 -4.14
N ALA A 79 -7.73 9.93 -4.84
CA ALA A 79 -6.84 11.08 -5.00
C ALA A 79 -7.54 12.22 -5.74
N THR A 80 -8.26 11.91 -6.82
CA THR A 80 -9.03 12.92 -7.58
C THR A 80 -10.11 13.57 -6.71
N ARG A 81 -10.78 12.80 -5.86
CA ARG A 81 -11.78 13.32 -4.92
C ARG A 81 -11.15 14.20 -3.85
N ALA A 82 -10.02 13.77 -3.28
CA ALA A 82 -9.29 14.54 -2.28
C ALA A 82 -8.77 15.88 -2.83
N ASP A 83 -8.27 15.91 -4.08
CA ASP A 83 -7.87 17.16 -4.75
C ASP A 83 -9.05 18.13 -4.91
N ARG A 84 -10.23 17.63 -5.32
CA ARG A 84 -11.45 18.45 -5.43
C ARG A 84 -11.87 19.04 -4.08
N ASP A 85 -11.89 18.22 -3.03
CA ASP A 85 -12.26 18.66 -1.68
C ASP A 85 -11.26 19.70 -1.16
N THR A 86 -9.96 19.50 -1.42
CA THR A 86 -8.90 20.43 -1.05
C THR A 86 -9.07 21.78 -1.76
N ARG A 87 -9.35 21.78 -3.07
CA ARG A 87 -9.61 23.01 -3.83
C ARG A 87 -10.86 23.75 -3.35
N ALA A 88 -11.92 23.02 -3.00
CA ALA A 88 -13.15 23.61 -2.47
C ALA A 88 -12.93 24.30 -1.11
N ARG A 89 -12.12 23.69 -0.22
CA ARG A 89 -11.71 24.30 1.05
C ARG A 89 -10.96 25.61 0.83
N TYR A 90 -9.93 25.61 -0.02
CA TYR A 90 -9.17 26.83 -0.32
C TYR A 90 -10.01 27.91 -0.99
N ALA A 91 -11.01 27.56 -1.80
CA ALA A 91 -11.92 28.53 -2.41
C ALA A 91 -12.83 29.20 -1.37
N THR A 92 -13.30 28.44 -0.38
CA THR A 92 -14.13 28.95 0.72
C THR A 92 -13.32 29.88 1.63
N GLU A 93 -12.11 29.47 2.01
CA GLU A 93 -11.20 30.27 2.85
C GLU A 93 -10.79 31.59 2.19
N ARG A 94 -10.63 31.63 0.84
CA ARG A 94 -10.36 32.89 0.12
C ARG A 94 -11.59 33.79 -0.03
N GLY A 95 -12.79 33.22 -0.11
CA GLY A 95 -14.04 33.98 -0.17
C GLY A 95 -14.41 34.64 1.15
N GLU A 96 -14.01 34.05 2.28
CA GLU A 96 -14.22 34.62 3.62
C GLU A 96 -13.19 35.71 4.00
N GLN A 97 -12.12 35.87 3.22
CA GLN A 97 -11.08 36.89 3.42
C GLN A 97 -11.23 38.14 2.50
N SER A 98 -12.29 38.23 1.69
CA SER A 98 -12.65 39.41 0.87
C SER A 98 -13.94 40.04 1.36
#